data_AF-A0A956UIM9-F1
#
_entry.id   AF-A0A956UIM9-F1
#
_cell.length_a   1.000
_cell.length_b   1.000
_cell.length_c   1.000
_cell.angle_alpha   90.00
_cell.angle_beta   90.00
_cell.angle_gamma   90.00
#
_symmetry.space_group_name_H-M   'P 1'
#
loop_
_entity.id
_entity.type
_entity.pdbx_description
1 polymer ?
#
loop_
_entity_poly.entity_id
_entity_poly.type
_entity_poly.pdbx_seq_one_letter_code
_entity_poly.pdbx_strand_id
1 'polypeptide(L)'
;MSHSASVIDVVGHNVANVNTGGFKASRVLSQGAPAADVEDGGRRGVATTTIDRDLRGASATPSLPLHFTIQDDAFYPVNAGDGTTVYVRSGALTVDSARNVTTAFGQLLEPPITIPEDHTTPAVTSIGLVTAVNADGEQVEIGQI
;
A
#
# COMPACT_ATOMS: atom_id res chain seq x y z
N MET A 1 17.89 -13.39 23.47
CA MET A 1 17.87 -14.19 22.23
C MET A 1 16.60 -13.94 21.40
N SER A 2 15.40 -13.84 21.99
CA SER A 2 14.16 -13.60 21.23
C SER A 2 14.09 -12.25 20.48
N HIS A 3 14.66 -11.17 21.03
CA HIS A 3 14.69 -9.85 20.39
C HIS A 3 15.47 -9.88 19.06
N SER A 4 16.68 -10.43 19.07
CA SER A 4 17.53 -10.52 17.89
C SER A 4 16.94 -11.39 16.78
N ALA A 5 16.20 -12.46 17.13
CA ALA A 5 15.49 -13.28 16.15
C ALA A 5 14.39 -12.47 15.44
N SER A 6 13.55 -11.76 16.20
CA SER A 6 12.49 -10.90 15.63
C SER A 6 13.04 -9.80 14.72
N VAL A 7 14.20 -9.22 15.04
CA VAL A 7 14.86 -8.23 14.17
C VAL A 7 15.30 -8.87 12.85
N ILE A 8 15.89 -10.06 12.89
CA ILE A 8 16.32 -10.77 11.67
C ILE A 8 15.12 -11.13 10.79
N ASP A 9 14.03 -11.60 11.39
CA ASP A 9 12.81 -11.95 10.66
C ASP A 9 12.20 -10.72 9.97
N VAL A 10 12.13 -9.59 10.67
CA VAL A 10 11.61 -8.33 10.11
C VAL A 10 12.50 -7.82 8.98
N VAL A 11 13.82 -7.88 9.14
CA VAL A 11 14.75 -7.47 8.08
C VAL A 11 14.63 -8.40 6.86
N GLY A 12 14.58 -9.72 7.07
CA GLY A 12 14.39 -10.69 5.98
C GLY A 12 13.08 -10.46 5.22
N HIS A 13 12.00 -10.20 5.96
CA HIS A 13 10.69 -9.89 5.37
C HIS A 13 10.69 -8.58 4.58
N ASN A 14 11.38 -7.54 5.06
CA ASN A 14 11.49 -6.27 4.35
C ASN A 14 12.29 -6.40 3.05
N VAL A 15 13.41 -7.13 3.09
CA VAL A 15 14.26 -7.35 1.90
C VAL A 15 13.52 -8.18 0.85
N ALA A 16 12.79 -9.21 1.28
CA ALA A 16 12.00 -10.04 0.38
C ALA A 16 10.90 -9.25 -0.34
N ASN A 17 10.33 -8.24 0.31
CA ASN A 17 9.19 -7.48 -0.21
C ASN A 17 9.54 -6.07 -0.70
N VAL A 18 10.84 -5.77 -0.87
CA VAL A 18 11.30 -4.43 -1.30
C VAL A 18 10.74 -4.03 -2.67
N ASN A 19 10.43 -4.99 -3.54
CA ASN A 19 9.86 -4.76 -4.87
C ASN A 19 8.33 -4.98 -4.93
N THR A 20 7.68 -5.30 -3.81
CA THR A 20 6.24 -5.52 -3.79
C THR A 20 5.52 -4.16 -3.76
N GLY A 21 4.72 -3.89 -4.80
CA GLY A 21 3.95 -2.65 -4.90
C GLY A 21 3.03 -2.43 -3.69
N GLY A 22 3.17 -1.28 -3.03
CA GLY A 22 2.38 -0.94 -1.84
C GLY A 22 2.87 -1.56 -0.52
N PHE A 23 3.98 -2.33 -0.52
CA PHE A 23 4.59 -2.86 0.70
C PHE A 23 5.20 -1.75 1.58
N LYS A 24 5.11 -1.92 2.90
CA LYS A 24 5.67 -0.98 3.89
C LYS A 24 6.59 -1.73 4.85
N ALA A 25 7.82 -1.25 4.94
CA ALA A 25 8.85 -1.84 5.77
C ALA A 25 8.40 -1.82 7.23
N SER A 26 8.55 -2.94 7.91
CA SER A 26 8.31 -3.03 9.34
C SER A 26 9.62 -2.74 10.09
N ARG A 27 9.54 -2.12 11.25
CA ARG A 27 10.69 -1.92 12.14
C ARG A 27 10.36 -2.41 13.54
N VAL A 28 11.34 -3.03 14.17
CA VAL A 28 11.22 -3.46 15.57
C VAL A 28 11.51 -2.26 16.46
N LEU A 29 10.54 -1.87 17.30
CA LEU A 29 10.75 -0.89 18.35
C LEU A 29 11.13 -1.62 19.64
N SER A 30 12.28 -1.25 20.17
CA SER A 30 12.83 -1.78 21.42
C SER A 30 12.94 -0.67 22.44
N GLN A 31 12.36 -0.88 23.63
CA GLN A 31 12.54 -0.01 24.77
C GLN A 31 13.35 -0.76 25.83
N GLY A 32 14.40 -0.12 26.36
CA GLY A 32 15.11 -0.65 27.53
C GLY A 32 14.19 -0.57 28.74
N ALA A 33 14.05 -1.65 29.51
CA ALA A 33 13.24 -1.64 30.73
C ALA A 33 13.92 -0.78 31.82
N PRO A 34 13.35 0.36 32.24
CA PRO A 34 13.85 1.08 33.40
C PRO A 34 13.13 0.55 34.65
N ALA A 35 13.74 -0.41 35.35
CA ALA A 35 13.44 -0.57 36.78
C ALA A 35 14.24 0.49 37.54
N ALA A 36 13.56 1.26 38.39
CA ALA A 36 14.09 2.43 39.10
C ALA A 36 15.07 2.09 40.25
N ASP A 37 15.17 0.82 40.67
CA ASP A 37 15.84 0.47 41.93
C ASP A 37 16.93 -0.61 41.78
N VAL A 38 17.90 -0.46 40.87
CA VAL A 38 19.05 -1.40 40.81
C VAL A 38 20.36 -0.62 40.64
N GLU A 39 21.12 -0.55 41.74
CA GLU A 39 22.44 0.09 41.89
C GLU A 39 23.60 -0.67 41.22
N ASP A 40 23.37 -1.84 40.62
CA ASP A 40 24.45 -2.63 40.05
C ASP A 40 24.48 -2.54 38.52
N GLY A 41 25.69 -2.42 37.95
CA GLY A 41 26.00 -2.25 36.53
C GLY A 41 25.69 -3.46 35.65
N GLY A 42 24.57 -4.13 35.90
CA GLY A 42 24.08 -5.29 35.18
C GLY A 42 23.51 -4.91 33.81
N ARG A 43 24.02 -5.57 32.77
CA ARG A 43 23.56 -5.47 31.37
C ARG A 43 22.03 -5.56 31.33
N ARG A 44 21.37 -4.42 31.14
CA ARG A 44 19.92 -4.32 31.04
C ARG A 44 19.49 -4.89 29.68
N GLY A 45 18.67 -5.94 29.71
CA GLY A 45 18.17 -6.59 28.50
C GLY A 45 17.29 -5.64 27.68
N VAL A 46 17.37 -5.77 26.35
CA VAL A 46 16.46 -5.11 25.43
C VAL A 46 15.27 -6.03 25.20
N ALA A 47 14.05 -5.54 25.47
CA ALA A 47 12.81 -6.22 25.13
C ALA A 47 12.22 -5.59 23.86
N THR A 48 11.72 -6.42 22.94
CA THR A 48 10.88 -5.96 21.84
C THR A 48 9.53 -5.55 22.42
N THR A 49 9.12 -4.30 22.20
CA THR A 49 7.81 -3.81 22.66
C THR A 49 6.77 -3.98 21.56
N THR A 50 7.05 -3.48 20.35
CA THR A 50 6.09 -3.44 19.23
C THR A 50 6.82 -3.52 17.89
N ILE A 51 6.17 -4.12 16.87
CA ILE A 51 6.59 -4.00 15.47
C ILE A 51 5.75 -2.88 14.84
N ASP A 52 6.41 -1.82 14.40
CA ASP A 52 5.78 -0.64 13.80
C ASP A 52 5.94 -0.68 12.28
N ARG A 53 4.97 -0.14 11.54
CA ARG A 53 5.04 -0.07 10.07
C ARG A 53 5.49 1.32 9.65
N ASP A 54 6.57 1.39 8.90
CA ASP A 54 7.04 2.64 8.33
C ASP A 54 6.26 2.96 7.04
N LEU A 55 5.31 3.87 7.16
CA LEU A 55 4.43 4.27 6.06
C LEU A 55 5.10 5.28 5.10
N ARG A 56 6.26 5.83 5.46
CA ARG A 56 7.01 6.84 4.69
C ARG A 56 7.83 6.26 3.54
N GLY A 57 7.79 4.93 3.36
CA GLY A 57 8.62 4.18 2.41
C GLY A 57 8.45 4.58 0.93
N ALA A 58 9.55 4.38 0.20
CA ALA A 58 9.90 4.88 -1.13
C ALA A 58 8.74 5.04 -2.14
N SER A 59 8.68 6.23 -2.74
CA SER A 59 7.82 6.50 -3.90
C SER A 59 8.52 6.00 -5.16
N ALA A 60 7.97 4.96 -5.79
CA ALA A 60 8.39 4.55 -7.13
C ALA A 60 7.57 5.34 -8.17
N THR A 61 8.24 5.89 -9.18
CA THR A 61 7.56 6.51 -10.32
C THR A 61 6.85 5.41 -11.10
N PRO A 62 5.52 5.53 -11.33
CA PRO A 62 4.79 4.56 -12.13
C PRO A 62 5.28 4.57 -13.58
N SER A 63 5.45 3.40 -14.18
CA SER A 63 5.79 3.24 -15.61
C SER A 63 4.55 3.09 -16.50
N LEU A 64 3.36 2.93 -15.91
CA LEU A 64 2.10 2.67 -16.60
C LEU A 64 1.03 3.69 -16.16
N PRO A 65 0.10 4.10 -17.04
CA PRO A 65 -0.93 5.11 -16.74
C PRO A 65 -1.90 4.70 -15.61
N LEU A 66 -2.14 3.40 -15.46
CA LEU A 66 -2.96 2.82 -14.39
C LEU A 66 -2.20 2.56 -13.10
N HIS A 67 -0.89 2.81 -13.10
CA HIS A 67 -0.08 2.66 -11.92
C HIS A 67 0.06 4.03 -11.24
N PHE A 68 -0.12 4.08 -9.93
CA PHE A 68 0.07 5.29 -9.14
C PHE A 68 0.74 4.95 -7.82
N THR A 69 1.24 5.96 -7.11
CA THR A 69 1.84 5.76 -5.79
C THR A 69 1.18 6.70 -4.81
N ILE A 70 0.73 6.17 -3.68
CA ILE A 70 0.11 6.94 -2.60
C ILE A 70 1.23 7.46 -1.69
N GLN A 71 1.37 8.78 -1.62
CA GLN A 71 2.51 9.46 -0.97
C GLN A 71 2.32 9.68 0.55
N ASP A 72 1.12 9.45 1.09
CA ASP A 72 0.75 9.67 2.52
C ASP A 72 0.12 8.43 3.18
N ASP A 73 -0.32 8.50 4.43
CA ASP A 73 -0.99 7.41 5.17
C ASP A 73 -2.44 7.15 4.70
N ALA A 74 -2.64 7.09 3.40
CA ALA A 74 -3.93 6.85 2.76
C ALA A 74 -4.04 5.42 2.23
N PHE A 75 -5.29 4.96 2.15
CA PHE A 75 -5.72 3.69 1.59
C PHE A 75 -7.00 3.95 0.81
N TYR A 76 -7.21 3.19 -0.27
CA TYR A 76 -8.47 3.23 -1.01
C TYR A 76 -9.28 1.94 -0.73
N PRO A 77 -10.61 2.06 -0.64
CA PRO A 77 -11.49 0.92 -0.42
C PRO A 77 -11.65 0.07 -1.69
N VAL A 78 -11.61 -1.25 -1.53
CA VAL A 78 -11.94 -2.22 -2.57
C VAL A 78 -12.87 -3.29 -2.01
N ASN A 79 -13.68 -3.88 -2.87
CA ASN A 79 -14.53 -5.00 -2.54
C ASN A 79 -13.71 -6.30 -2.60
N ALA A 80 -13.68 -7.06 -1.51
CA ALA A 80 -12.97 -8.34 -1.45
C ALA A 80 -13.64 -9.47 -2.27
N GLY A 81 -14.76 -9.18 -2.95
CA GLY A 81 -15.53 -10.13 -3.75
C GLY A 81 -16.61 -10.88 -2.96
N ASP A 82 -16.54 -10.84 -1.63
CA ASP A 82 -17.55 -11.34 -0.69
C ASP A 82 -18.54 -10.25 -0.24
N GLY A 83 -18.41 -9.03 -0.78
CA GLY A 83 -19.18 -7.85 -0.37
C GLY A 83 -18.54 -7.06 0.77
N THR A 84 -17.42 -7.52 1.34
CA THR A 84 -16.70 -6.81 2.39
C THR A 84 -15.77 -5.77 1.78
N THR A 85 -15.82 -4.54 2.30
CA THR A 85 -14.86 -3.49 1.96
C THR A 85 -13.54 -3.71 2.69
N VAL A 86 -12.45 -3.85 1.93
CA VAL A 86 -11.08 -3.92 2.45
C VAL A 86 -10.28 -2.72 1.95
N TYR A 87 -9.32 -2.28 2.76
CA TYR A 87 -8.51 -1.11 2.45
C TYR A 87 -7.15 -1.55 1.92
N VAL A 88 -6.81 -1.09 0.73
CA VAL A 88 -5.56 -1.44 0.05
C VAL A 88 -4.78 -0.18 -0.32
N ARG A 89 -3.48 -0.36 -0.51
CA ARG A 89 -2.55 0.69 -0.94
C ARG A 89 -1.78 0.29 -2.19
N SER A 90 -2.17 -0.81 -2.83
CA SER A 90 -1.51 -1.26 -4.06
C SER A 90 -1.77 -0.24 -5.15
N GLY A 91 -0.71 0.33 -5.73
CA GLY A 91 -0.84 1.29 -6.81
C GLY A 91 -1.09 0.69 -8.18
N ALA A 92 -1.19 -0.64 -8.30
CA ALA A 92 -1.29 -1.35 -9.56
C ALA A 92 -2.74 -1.72 -9.86
N LEU A 93 -3.39 -0.91 -10.70
CA LEU A 93 -4.72 -1.18 -11.23
C LEU A 93 -4.65 -1.84 -12.61
N THR A 94 -5.65 -2.64 -12.89
CA THR A 94 -5.86 -3.36 -14.15
C THR A 94 -7.30 -3.18 -14.60
N VAL A 95 -7.58 -3.49 -15.86
CA VAL A 95 -8.94 -3.44 -16.41
C VAL A 95 -9.38 -4.87 -16.67
N ASP A 96 -10.55 -5.24 -16.16
CA ASP A 96 -11.14 -6.55 -16.38
C ASP A 96 -11.80 -6.65 -17.78
N SER A 97 -12.24 -7.85 -18.15
CA SER A 97 -12.97 -8.07 -19.42
C SER A 97 -14.33 -7.37 -19.49
N ALA A 98 -14.88 -6.97 -18.35
CA ALA A 98 -16.11 -6.19 -18.23
C ALA A 98 -15.86 -4.67 -18.23
N ARG A 99 -14.60 -4.25 -18.47
CA ARG A 99 -14.14 -2.85 -18.50
C ARG A 99 -14.24 -2.13 -17.15
N ASN A 100 -14.24 -2.87 -16.05
CA ASN A 100 -14.11 -2.32 -14.71
C ASN A 100 -12.64 -2.18 -14.33
N VAL A 101 -12.33 -1.11 -13.62
CA VAL A 101 -11.03 -0.93 -12.99
C VAL A 101 -10.98 -1.79 -11.73
N THR A 102 -10.01 -2.69 -11.70
CA THR A 102 -9.81 -3.66 -10.62
C THR A 102 -8.36 -3.62 -10.15
N THR A 103 -8.08 -4.10 -8.94
CA THR A 103 -6.70 -4.28 -8.49
C THR A 103 -6.02 -5.42 -9.24
N ALA A 104 -4.70 -5.55 -9.13
CA ALA A 104 -3.96 -6.71 -9.63
C ALA A 104 -4.48 -8.09 -9.12
N PHE A 105 -5.30 -8.10 -8.07
CA PHE A 105 -5.94 -9.29 -7.51
C PHE A 105 -7.38 -9.50 -8.02
N GLY A 106 -7.87 -8.67 -8.94
CA GLY A 106 -9.24 -8.74 -9.47
C GLY A 106 -10.31 -8.20 -8.52
N GLN A 107 -9.91 -7.42 -7.50
CA GLN A 107 -10.85 -6.79 -6.58
C GLN A 107 -11.41 -5.50 -7.21
N LEU A 108 -12.72 -5.31 -7.11
CA LEU A 108 -13.40 -4.11 -7.61
C LEU A 108 -13.16 -2.93 -6.68
N LEU A 109 -13.00 -1.74 -7.24
CA LEU A 109 -12.99 -0.49 -6.46
C LEU A 109 -14.37 -0.23 -5.85
N GLU A 110 -14.41 0.49 -4.73
CA GLU A 110 -15.65 0.90 -4.06
C GLU A 110 -15.66 2.44 -3.94
N PRO A 111 -16.40 3.19 -4.77
CA PRO A 111 -17.38 2.72 -5.76
C PRO A 111 -16.75 2.10 -7.01
N PRO A 112 -17.47 1.20 -7.71
CA PRO A 112 -16.97 0.58 -8.93
C PRO A 112 -16.81 1.63 -10.04
N ILE A 113 -15.65 1.61 -10.70
CA ILE A 113 -15.33 2.49 -11.83
C ILE A 113 -15.34 1.66 -13.10
N THR A 114 -16.29 1.95 -14.01
CA THR A 114 -16.39 1.29 -15.32
C THR A 114 -15.98 2.25 -16.41
N ILE A 115 -15.14 1.79 -17.34
CA ILE A 115 -14.66 2.58 -18.47
C ILE A 115 -15.69 2.48 -19.61
N PRO A 116 -16.23 3.60 -20.13
CA PRO A 116 -17.18 3.59 -21.25
C PRO A 116 -16.56 3.09 -22.57
N GLU A 117 -17.40 2.68 -23.52
CA GLU A 117 -16.97 1.89 -24.70
C GLU A 117 -16.20 2.75 -25.73
N ASP A 118 -16.43 4.07 -25.69
CA ASP A 118 -15.82 5.06 -26.57
C ASP A 118 -14.53 5.69 -26.00
N HIS A 119 -14.04 5.18 -24.85
CA HIS A 119 -12.90 5.78 -24.13
C HIS A 119 -11.66 4.87 -24.17
N THR A 120 -10.50 5.50 -24.34
CA THR A 120 -9.18 4.89 -24.42
C THR A 120 -8.44 5.02 -23.08
N THR A 121 -7.34 4.26 -22.94
CA THR A 121 -6.38 4.18 -21.82
C THR A 121 -6.72 5.04 -20.60
N PRO A 122 -7.32 4.46 -19.54
CA PRO A 122 -7.57 5.18 -18.30
C PRO A 122 -6.25 5.60 -17.64
N ALA A 123 -6.25 6.75 -16.97
CA ALA A 123 -5.13 7.28 -16.21
C ALA A 123 -5.61 7.75 -14.84
N VAL A 124 -4.76 7.59 -13.82
CA VAL A 124 -5.03 8.09 -12.47
C VAL A 124 -4.24 9.37 -12.24
N THR A 125 -4.93 10.43 -11.85
CA THR A 125 -4.30 11.72 -11.51
C THR A 125 -3.75 11.71 -10.06
N SER A 126 -2.93 12.70 -9.73
CA SER A 126 -2.33 12.86 -8.40
C SER A 126 -3.33 13.06 -7.25
N ILE A 127 -4.59 13.37 -7.59
CA ILE A 127 -5.69 13.59 -6.65
C ILE A 127 -6.65 12.39 -6.56
N GLY A 128 -6.29 11.25 -7.17
CA GLY A 128 -7.11 10.03 -7.15
C GLY A 128 -8.27 10.06 -8.15
N LEU A 129 -8.34 11.04 -9.04
CA LEU A 129 -9.33 11.05 -10.11
C LEU A 129 -8.88 10.14 -11.25
N VAL A 130 -9.75 9.21 -11.62
CA VAL A 130 -9.59 8.33 -12.75
C VAL A 130 -10.19 9.02 -13.96
N THR A 131 -9.33 9.36 -14.92
CA THR A 131 -9.73 9.96 -16.19
C THR A 131 -9.57 8.93 -17.31
N ALA A 132 -10.40 9.04 -18.33
CA ALA A 132 -10.27 8.27 -19.56
C ALA A 132 -10.35 9.21 -20.76
N VAL A 133 -9.78 8.80 -21.90
CA VAL A 133 -9.67 9.68 -23.08
C VAL A 133 -10.72 9.31 -24.11
N ASN A 134 -11.63 10.22 -24.45
CA ASN A 134 -12.66 10.00 -25.48
C ASN A 134 -12.06 9.79 -26.88
N ALA A 135 -12.88 9.31 -27.81
CA ALA A 135 -12.54 9.25 -29.24
C ALA A 135 -12.05 10.59 -29.83
N ASP A 136 -12.49 11.72 -29.25
CA ASP A 136 -12.08 13.08 -29.65
C ASP A 136 -10.75 13.54 -29.01
N GLY A 137 -10.13 12.71 -28.17
CA GLY A 137 -8.86 13.02 -27.49
C GLY A 137 -8.98 13.84 -26.20
N GLU A 138 -10.20 14.13 -25.74
CA GLU A 138 -10.45 14.85 -24.49
C GLU A 138 -10.42 13.90 -23.28
N GLN A 139 -9.79 14.33 -22.18
CA GLN A 139 -9.84 13.62 -20.91
C GLN A 139 -11.18 13.89 -20.21
N VAL A 140 -11.92 12.83 -19.93
CA VAL A 140 -13.17 12.84 -19.18
C VAL A 140 -12.97 12.11 -17.85
N GLU A 141 -13.55 12.66 -16.80
CA GLU A 141 -13.58 12.05 -15.47
C GLU A 141 -14.59 10.90 -15.45
N ILE A 142 -14.13 9.70 -15.11
CA ILE A 142 -14.97 8.48 -15.03
C ILE A 142 -15.15 7.97 -13.60
N GLY A 143 -14.37 8.48 -12.64
CA GLY A 143 -14.52 8.14 -11.24
C GLY A 143 -13.38 8.67 -10.37
N GLN A 144 -13.45 8.35 -9.07
CA GLN A 144 -12.46 8.74 -8.07
C GLN A 144 -12.17 7.56 -7.13
N ILE A 145 -10.92 7.42 -6.73
CA ILE A 145 -10.43 6.45 -5.73
C ILE A 145 -10.16 7.08 -4.37
#